data_AF-A0A1J7IV42-F1
#
_entry.id   AF-A0A1J7IV42-F1
#
_cell.length_a   1.000
_cell.length_b   1.000
_cell.length_c   1.000
_cell.angle_alpha   90.00
_cell.angle_beta   90.00
_cell.angle_gamma   90.00
#
_symmetry.space_group_name_H-M   'P 1'
#
loop_
_entity.id
_entity.type
_entity.pdbx_description
1 polymer ?
#
loop_
_entity_poly.entity_id
_entity_poly.type
_entity_poly.pdbx_seq_one_letter_code
_entity_poly.pdbx_strand_id
1 'polypeptide(L)' 'MTTTRQRICTGSQHIHDPQVLRASMRDVGIVEDEVDGYLIGFDLGVPPHEGACLCLERLVAARLRLKDRH' A
#
# COMPACT_ATOMS: atom_id res chain seq x y z
N MET A 1 25.36 11.49 13.39
CA MET A 1 24.74 11.32 12.06
C MET A 1 23.23 11.34 12.25
N THR A 2 22.56 12.45 11.95
CA THR A 2 21.10 12.59 12.10
C THR A 2 20.43 12.20 10.80
N THR A 3 19.97 10.95 10.70
CA THR A 3 19.05 10.53 9.64
C THR A 3 17.74 11.30 9.84
N THR A 4 17.24 11.97 8.81
CA THR A 4 15.93 12.63 8.82
C THR A 4 14.87 11.60 9.20
N ARG A 5 14.18 11.76 10.34
CA ARG A 5 13.14 10.82 10.82
C ARG A 5 11.83 10.96 10.02
N GLN A 6 11.92 11.05 8.70
CA GLN A 6 10.76 11.09 7.81
C GLN A 6 10.45 9.69 7.29
N ARG A 7 9.17 9.38 7.14
CA ARG A 7 8.71 8.11 6.56
C ARG A 7 8.96 8.14 5.04
N ILE A 8 9.85 7.27 4.57
CA ILE A 8 10.24 7.15 3.15
C ILE A 8 9.59 5.94 2.49
N CYS A 9 9.25 4.91 3.27
CA CYS A 9 8.67 3.66 2.80
C CYS A 9 7.39 3.31 3.58
N THR A 10 6.41 2.75 2.90
CA THR A 10 5.23 2.10 3.49
C THR A 10 4.96 0.79 2.78
N GLY A 11 4.63 -0.26 3.52
CA GLY A 11 4.27 -1.55 2.95
C GLY A 11 3.43 -2.37 3.93
N SER A 12 2.79 -3.40 3.40
CA SER A 12 1.98 -4.36 4.15
C SER A 12 1.80 -5.65 3.35
N GLN A 13 1.37 -6.70 4.04
CA GLN A 13 0.80 -7.86 3.40
C GLN A 13 -0.60 -7.50 2.86
N HIS A 14 -0.97 -8.03 1.70
CA HIS A 14 -2.32 -7.90 1.15
C HIS A 14 -3.21 -9.08 1.58
N ILE A 15 -4.49 -8.80 1.77
CA ILE A 15 -5.50 -9.83 2.02
C ILE A 15 -5.71 -10.61 0.71
N HIS A 16 -5.37 -11.89 0.70
CA HIS A 16 -5.53 -12.77 -0.47
C HIS A 16 -6.83 -13.59 -0.44
N ASP A 17 -7.43 -13.75 0.75
CA ASP A 17 -8.71 -14.45 0.90
C ASP A 17 -9.87 -13.52 0.47
N PRO A 18 -10.64 -13.87 -0.57
CA PRO A 18 -11.72 -13.03 -1.08
C PRO A 18 -12.84 -12.77 -0.06
N GLN A 19 -13.10 -13.69 0.88
CA GLN A 19 -14.13 -13.51 1.91
C GLN A 19 -13.69 -12.48 2.95
N VAL A 20 -12.42 -12.54 3.35
CA VAL A 20 -11.82 -11.58 4.29
C VAL A 20 -11.72 -10.19 3.65
N LEU A 21 -11.35 -10.13 2.36
CA LEU A 21 -11.27 -8.87 1.62
C LEU A 21 -12.64 -8.18 1.55
N ARG A 22 -13.68 -8.92 1.15
CA ARG A 22 -15.06 -8.38 1.08
C ARG A 22 -15.59 -7.95 2.45
N ALA A 23 -15.26 -8.67 3.52
CA ALA A 23 -15.60 -8.24 4.88
C ALA A 23 -14.94 -6.90 5.24
N SER A 24 -13.64 -6.77 4.99
CA SER A 24 -12.89 -5.53 5.20
C SER A 24 -13.47 -4.36 4.37
N MET A 25 -13.81 -4.61 3.10
CA MET A 25 -14.43 -3.62 2.22
C MET A 25 -15.76 -3.10 2.78
N ARG A 26 -16.62 -3.99 3.30
CA ARG A 26 -17.88 -3.61 3.94
C ARG A 26 -17.64 -2.74 5.18
N ASP A 27 -16.64 -3.07 5.99
CA ASP A 27 -16.31 -2.31 7.21
C ASP A 27 -15.83 -0.88 6.92
N VAL A 28 -15.19 -0.65 5.77
CA VAL A 28 -14.74 0.68 5.33
C VAL A 28 -15.67 1.37 4.32
N GLY A 29 -16.80 0.75 4.00
CA GLY A 29 -17.84 1.32 3.12
C GLY A 29 -17.51 1.32 1.62
N ILE A 30 -16.66 0.40 1.15
CA ILE A 30 -16.37 0.21 -0.28
C ILE A 30 -17.43 -0.69 -0.91
N VAL A 31 -17.99 -0.28 -2.05
CA VAL A 31 -19.00 -1.05 -2.81
C VAL A 31 -18.31 -2.01 -3.78
N GLU A 32 -18.68 -3.29 -3.76
CA GLU A 32 -18.03 -4.34 -4.58
C GLU A 32 -18.17 -4.09 -6.09
N ASP A 33 -19.33 -3.60 -6.54
CA ASP A 33 -19.63 -3.33 -7.95
C ASP A 33 -18.67 -2.31 -8.59
N GLU A 34 -18.07 -1.41 -7.79
CA GLU A 34 -17.10 -0.42 -8.28
C GLU A 34 -15.72 -1.03 -8.59
N VAL A 35 -15.44 -2.22 -8.04
CA VAL A 35 -14.14 -2.90 -8.12
C VAL A 35 -14.24 -4.35 -8.58
N ASP A 36 -15.36 -4.75 -9.20
CA ASP A 36 -15.61 -6.13 -9.64
C ASP A 36 -14.44 -6.69 -10.48
N GLY A 37 -13.91 -5.90 -11.41
CA GLY A 37 -12.75 -6.26 -12.22
C GLY A 37 -11.48 -6.59 -11.41
N TYR A 38 -11.31 -5.98 -10.24
CA TYR A 38 -10.21 -6.29 -9.32
C TYR A 38 -10.49 -7.59 -8.53
N LEU A 39 -11.74 -7.81 -8.11
CA LEU A 39 -12.13 -8.97 -7.29
C LEU A 39 -12.06 -10.30 -8.06
N ILE A 40 -12.29 -10.28 -9.37
CA ILE A 40 -12.18 -11.48 -10.23
C ILE A 40 -10.83 -12.18 -10.02
N GLY A 41 -9.74 -11.44 -9.85
CA GLY A 41 -8.41 -12.03 -9.62
C GLY A 41 -8.30 -12.80 -8.30
N PHE A 42 -9.02 -12.36 -7.27
CA PHE A 42 -9.04 -13.02 -5.96
C PHE A 42 -9.89 -14.29 -5.99
N ASP A 43 -11.03 -14.25 -6.68
CA ASP A 43 -11.92 -15.40 -6.82
C ASP A 43 -11.30 -16.54 -7.66
N LEU A 44 -10.38 -16.21 -8.58
CA LEU A 44 -9.59 -17.18 -9.35
C LEU A 44 -8.37 -17.73 -8.59
N GLY A 45 -8.11 -17.25 -7.38
CA GLY A 45 -7.00 -17.68 -6.53
C GLY A 45 -5.74 -16.85 -6.76
N VAL A 46 -5.57 -15.81 -5.96
CA VAL A 46 -4.32 -15.05 -5.86
C VAL A 46 -3.46 -15.62 -4.72
N PRO A 47 -2.15 -15.84 -4.91
CA PRO A 47 -1.28 -16.30 -3.83
C PRO A 47 -1.14 -15.21 -2.75
N PRO A 48 -0.76 -15.59 -1.51
CA PRO A 48 -0.32 -14.63 -0.51
C PRO A 48 0.78 -13.74 -1.09
N HIS A 49 0.57 -12.43 -1.03
CA HIS A 49 1.47 -11.44 -1.62
C HIS A 49 1.56 -10.20 -0.72
N GLU A 50 2.69 -9.50 -0.83
CA GLU A 50 3.03 -8.32 -0.04
C GLU A 50 3.74 -7.30 -0.92
N GLY A 51 3.74 -6.05 -0.49
CA GLY A 51 4.36 -4.98 -1.24
C GLY A 51 4.83 -3.84 -0.35
N ALA A 52 5.80 -3.10 -0.85
CA ALA A 52 6.28 -1.87 -0.25
C ALA A 52 6.53 -0.82 -1.33
N CYS A 53 6.19 0.42 -1.02
CA CYS A 53 6.41 1.56 -1.89
C CYS A 53 7.41 2.52 -1.23
N LEU A 54 8.37 3.00 -2.03
CA LEU A 54 9.38 3.99 -1.65
C LEU A 54 9.08 5.31 -2.36
N CYS A 55 9.01 6.40 -1.61
CA CYS A 55 8.93 7.74 -2.21
C CYS A 55 10.32 8.19 -2.66
N LEU A 56 10.51 8.26 -3.98
CA LEU A 56 11.80 8.56 -4.59
C LEU A 56 12.34 9.93 -4.17
N GLU A 57 11.49 10.95 -4.16
CA GLU A 57 11.85 12.32 -3.81
C GLU A 57 12.33 12.39 -2.36
N ARG A 58 11.63 11.70 -1.45
CA ARG A 58 12.04 11.62 -0.03
C ARG A 58 13.31 10.80 0.14
N LEU A 59 13.49 9.73 -0.63
CA LEU A 59 14.71 8.94 -0.64
C LEU A 59 15.92 9.78 -1.10
N VAL A 60 15.76 10.53 -2.19
CA VAL A 60 16.80 11.42 -2.74
C VAL A 60 17.09 12.56 -1.76
N ALA A 61 16.07 13.20 -1.20
CA ALA A 61 16.23 14.25 -0.20
C ALA A 61 16.98 13.74 1.05
N ALA A 62 16.63 12.55 1.55
CA ALA A 62 17.34 11.93 2.66
C ALA A 62 18.79 11.58 2.29
N ARG A 63 19.02 11.04 1.09
CA ARG A 63 20.34 10.66 0.59
C ARG A 63 21.28 11.85 0.40
N LEU A 64 20.74 13.00 0.01
CA LEU A 64 21.45 14.25 -0.24
C LEU A 64 21.37 15.25 0.93
N ARG A 65 20.64 14.92 2.02
CA ARG A 65 20.41 15.76 3.19
C ARG A 65 19.78 17.13 2.84
N LEU A 66 18.86 17.13 1.90
CA LEU A 66 18.11 18.32 1.52
C LEU A 66 17.08 18.63 2.61
N LYS A 67 16.86 19.93 2.87
CA LYS A 67 15.79 20.41 3.75
C LYS A 67 14.60 20.84 2.89
N ASP A 68 13.39 20.63 3.39
CA ASP A 68 12.20 21.21 2.78
C ASP A 68 12.36 22.74 2.75
N ARG A 69 12.16 23.34 1.58
CA ARG A 69 12.04 24.79 1.46
C ARG A 69 10.60 25.13 1.84
N HIS A 70 10.42 25.79 2.97
CA HIS A 70 9.21 26.53 3.29
C HIS A 70 9.03 27.69 2.31
#